data_AF-A0A936EPN3-F1
#
_entry.id   AF-A0A936EPN3-F1
#
_cell.length_a   1.000
_cell.length_b   1.000
_cell.length_c   1.000
_cell.angle_alpha   90.00
_cell.angle_beta   90.00
_cell.angle_gamma   90.00
#
_symmetry.space_group_name_H-M   'P 1'
#
loop_
_entity.id
_entity.type
_entity.pdbx_description
1 polymer ?
#
loop_
_entity_poly.entity_id
_entity_poly.type
_entity_poly.pdbx_seq_one_letter_code
_entity_poly.pdbx_strand_id
1 'polypeptide(L)'
;MGKIKKSEWELLRNIYKGDLKVWMWKDICVKTKEFRAWLDLNKDNLKKTGNFSNHRKYESLSGLKSNGTGAAIQSYVEWVGQSHKELINKIIISSGSDPRNLFQALYQSMSAVNRFGRTGKFDYLTMIGKLGIVFIEPPSTYMIGATGPVRGAQLLFGGPNSTPKSNNQLEILLNDLESHLGLYFGMQVLEDSLCNWQKSPTKYIYFWG
;
A
#
# COMPACT_ATOMS: atom_id res chain seq x y z
N MET A 1 8.25 3.58 -3.29
CA MET A 1 9.06 3.52 -4.54
C MET A 1 8.31 2.61 -5.51
N GLY A 2 8.39 2.82 -6.82
CA GLY A 2 7.65 2.02 -7.80
C GLY A 2 8.17 2.25 -9.22
N LYS A 3 7.71 1.42 -10.18
CA LYS A 3 8.13 1.53 -11.58
C LYS A 3 7.66 2.85 -12.19
N ILE A 4 8.55 3.54 -12.90
CA ILE A 4 8.23 4.73 -13.70
C ILE A 4 8.47 4.41 -15.17
N LYS A 5 7.64 4.91 -16.09
CA LYS A 5 7.82 4.66 -17.53
C LYS A 5 9.23 5.00 -18.06
N LYS A 6 9.83 6.09 -17.58
CA LYS A 6 11.13 6.58 -18.07
C LYS A 6 12.33 5.93 -17.37
N SER A 7 12.30 5.82 -16.05
CA SER A 7 13.44 5.34 -15.24
C SER A 7 13.22 3.95 -14.65
N GLU A 8 12.15 3.27 -15.04
CA GLU A 8 11.74 1.96 -14.54
C GLU A 8 11.93 1.80 -13.03
N TRP A 9 12.82 0.92 -12.60
CA TRP A 9 13.15 0.61 -11.21
C TRP A 9 14.49 1.20 -10.76
N GLU A 10 15.09 2.11 -11.53
CA GLU A 10 16.46 2.63 -11.28
C GLU A 10 16.65 3.17 -9.87
N LEU A 11 15.70 3.96 -9.36
CA LEU A 11 15.80 4.49 -8.00
C LEU A 11 15.91 3.36 -6.96
N LEU A 12 15.09 2.32 -7.11
CA LEU A 12 15.09 1.17 -6.20
C LEU A 12 16.39 0.35 -6.36
N ARG A 13 16.80 0.09 -7.61
CA ARG A 13 18.03 -0.64 -7.93
C ARG A 13 19.26 0.04 -7.33
N ASN A 14 19.38 1.36 -7.47
CA ASN A 14 20.52 2.12 -6.95
C ASN A 14 20.51 2.22 -5.43
N ILE A 15 19.32 2.28 -4.80
CA ILE A 15 19.22 2.20 -3.34
C ILE A 15 19.71 0.85 -2.82
N TYR A 16 19.27 -0.26 -3.43
CA TYR A 16 19.70 -1.60 -2.99
C TYR A 16 21.17 -1.88 -3.29
N LYS A 17 21.65 -1.51 -4.48
CA LYS A 17 23.05 -1.71 -4.88
C LYS A 17 24.02 -1.01 -3.92
N GLY A 18 23.61 0.15 -3.39
CA GLY A 18 24.50 1.01 -2.63
C GLY A 18 25.70 1.48 -3.47
N ASP A 19 26.71 2.04 -2.80
CA ASP A 19 27.95 2.44 -3.46
C ASP A 19 28.98 1.31 -3.43
N LEU A 20 29.42 0.93 -2.22
CA LEU A 20 30.47 -0.07 -1.98
C LEU A 20 29.93 -1.43 -1.54
N LYS A 21 28.67 -1.49 -1.11
CA LYS A 21 28.01 -2.71 -0.65
C LYS A 21 26.52 -2.66 -0.92
N VAL A 22 25.95 -3.84 -1.17
CA VAL A 22 24.51 -4.04 -1.28
C VAL A 22 23.87 -3.91 0.10
N TRP A 23 22.81 -3.12 0.20
CA TRP A 23 22.01 -3.01 1.42
C TRP A 23 20.99 -4.14 1.49
N MET A 24 21.31 -5.20 2.25
CA MET A 24 20.34 -6.26 2.52
C MET A 24 19.50 -5.93 3.75
N TRP A 25 18.36 -6.62 3.90
CA TRP A 25 17.46 -6.45 5.04
C TRP A 25 18.20 -6.55 6.39
N LYS A 26 19.02 -7.61 6.57
CA LYS A 26 19.81 -7.82 7.79
C LYS A 26 20.73 -6.64 8.11
N ASP A 27 21.32 -6.03 7.10
CA ASP A 27 22.24 -4.90 7.26
C ASP A 27 21.47 -3.64 7.64
N ILE A 28 20.33 -3.40 7.00
CA ILE A 28 19.47 -2.25 7.29
C ILE A 28 18.88 -2.37 8.71
N CYS A 29 18.49 -3.56 9.16
CA CYS A 29 17.94 -3.75 10.50
C CYS A 29 18.96 -3.48 11.61
N VAL A 30 20.21 -3.93 11.44
CA VAL A 30 21.27 -3.71 12.43
C VAL A 30 21.83 -2.29 12.34
N LYS A 31 21.93 -1.74 11.12
CA LYS A 31 22.66 -0.50 10.83
C LYS A 31 21.73 0.58 10.26
N THR A 32 20.51 0.68 10.79
CA THR A 32 19.50 1.62 10.27
C THR A 32 19.99 3.06 10.25
N LYS A 33 20.74 3.49 11.28
CA LYS A 33 21.34 4.84 11.34
C LYS A 33 22.37 5.07 10.24
N GLU A 34 23.26 4.10 10.00
CA GLU A 34 24.25 4.18 8.91
C GLU A 34 23.56 4.23 7.55
N PHE A 35 22.54 3.40 7.33
CA PHE A 35 21.76 3.40 6.10
C PHE A 35 21.09 4.76 5.87
N ARG A 36 20.49 5.36 6.91
CA ARG A 36 19.87 6.69 6.83
C ARG A 36 20.89 7.79 6.50
N ALA A 37 22.07 7.75 7.11
CA ALA A 37 23.14 8.69 6.80
C ALA A 37 23.61 8.54 5.34
N TRP A 38 23.83 7.30 4.90
CA TRP A 38 24.19 6.98 3.52
C TRP A 38 23.14 7.48 2.52
N LEU A 39 21.86 7.23 2.80
CA LEU A 39 20.75 7.67 1.94
C LEU A 39 20.72 9.20 1.85
N ASP A 40 20.95 9.91 2.96
CA ASP A 40 20.93 11.39 2.94
C ASP A 40 22.12 11.99 2.20
N LEU A 41 23.30 11.37 2.30
CA LEU A 41 24.49 11.77 1.55
C LEU A 41 24.31 11.55 0.04
N ASN A 42 23.65 10.46 -0.35
CA ASN A 42 23.53 10.06 -1.76
C ASN A 42 22.23 10.51 -2.45
N LYS A 43 21.29 11.13 -1.72
CA LYS A 43 19.95 11.47 -2.23
C LYS A 43 19.96 12.28 -3.54
N ASP A 44 20.91 13.20 -3.72
CA ASP A 44 20.92 14.06 -4.91
C ASP A 44 21.46 13.32 -6.14
N ASN A 45 22.38 12.38 -5.96
CA ASN A 45 22.81 11.48 -7.03
C ASN A 45 21.69 10.48 -7.38
N LEU A 46 21.03 9.91 -6.37
CA LEU A 46 19.90 8.99 -6.58
C LEU A 46 18.77 9.65 -7.38
N LYS A 47 18.41 10.91 -7.06
CA LYS A 47 17.39 11.68 -7.80
C LYS A 47 17.72 11.89 -9.28
N LYS A 48 19.00 11.93 -9.67
CA LYS A 48 19.40 12.04 -11.08
C LYS A 48 19.10 10.75 -11.85
N THR A 49 19.15 9.61 -11.17
CA THR A 49 18.98 8.28 -11.80
C THR A 49 17.53 7.81 -11.84
N GLY A 50 16.68 8.29 -10.93
CA GLY A 50 15.30 7.88 -10.87
C GLY A 50 14.45 8.75 -9.95
N ASN A 51 13.14 8.64 -10.09
CA ASN A 51 12.17 9.42 -9.33
C ASN A 51 11.22 8.52 -8.55
N PHE A 52 10.37 9.12 -7.72
CA PHE A 52 9.19 8.45 -7.19
C PHE A 52 8.08 8.41 -8.24
N SER A 53 7.20 7.40 -8.16
CA SER A 53 6.02 7.31 -9.02
C SER A 53 5.12 8.53 -8.88
N ASN A 54 4.22 8.76 -9.84
CA ASN A 54 3.34 9.94 -9.85
C ASN A 54 2.56 10.14 -8.54
N HIS A 55 2.10 9.04 -7.92
CA HIS A 55 1.41 9.07 -6.62
C HIS A 55 2.28 9.51 -5.44
N ARG A 56 3.61 9.53 -5.62
CA ARG A 56 4.61 9.83 -4.58
C ARG A 56 5.64 10.87 -5.03
N LYS A 57 5.38 11.62 -6.10
CA LYS A 57 6.32 12.57 -6.71
C LYS A 57 6.79 13.70 -5.76
N TYR A 58 6.03 13.95 -4.70
CA TYR A 58 6.35 14.95 -3.66
C TYR A 58 7.02 14.36 -2.42
N GLU A 59 7.28 13.05 -2.39
CA GLU A 59 7.99 12.44 -1.27
C GLU A 59 9.47 12.86 -1.25
N SER A 60 10.00 13.05 -0.05
CA SER A 60 11.41 13.44 0.12
C SER A 60 12.30 12.20 0.17
N LEU A 61 13.36 12.17 -0.64
CA LEU A 61 14.41 11.15 -0.57
C LEU A 61 15.40 11.36 0.60
N SER A 62 15.20 12.38 1.45
CA SER A 62 16.09 12.62 2.59
C SER A 62 16.11 11.42 3.55
N GLY A 63 17.32 11.06 3.97
CA GLY A 63 17.55 10.05 4.99
C GLY A 63 17.38 10.59 6.42
N LEU A 64 17.56 11.90 6.62
CA LEU A 64 17.58 12.52 7.95
C LEU A 64 16.30 13.29 8.32
N LYS A 65 15.54 13.81 7.34
CA LYS A 65 14.26 14.48 7.63
C LYS A 65 13.27 13.53 8.30
N SER A 66 12.55 14.03 9.32
CA SER A 66 11.53 13.28 10.06
C SER A 66 10.36 12.80 9.20
N ASN A 67 10.07 13.49 8.10
CA ASN A 67 9.05 13.11 7.11
C ASN A 67 9.66 12.56 5.80
N GLY A 68 10.96 12.27 5.79
CA GLY A 68 11.68 11.76 4.63
C GLY A 68 11.66 10.24 4.50
N THR A 69 12.21 9.75 3.39
CA THR A 69 12.32 8.32 3.08
C THR A 69 13.09 7.55 4.16
N GLY A 70 14.14 8.14 4.75
CA GLY A 70 14.86 7.49 5.84
C GLY A 70 14.01 7.26 7.09
N ALA A 71 13.10 8.18 7.41
CA ALA A 71 12.16 8.01 8.51
C ALA A 71 11.10 6.95 8.22
N ALA A 72 10.61 6.87 6.98
CA ALA A 72 9.72 5.79 6.54
C ALA A 72 10.40 4.42 6.66
N ILE A 73 11.65 4.29 6.18
CA ILE A 73 12.41 3.04 6.26
C ILE A 73 12.69 2.65 7.71
N GLN A 74 13.13 3.58 8.56
CA GLN A 74 13.35 3.27 9.97
C GLN A 74 12.08 2.77 10.66
N SER A 75 10.96 3.47 10.52
CA SER A 75 9.69 3.02 11.12
C SER A 75 9.20 1.69 10.55
N TYR A 76 9.51 1.38 9.29
CA TYR A 76 9.23 0.07 8.70
C TYR A 76 10.11 -1.04 9.31
N VAL A 77 11.40 -0.78 9.51
CA VAL A 77 12.32 -1.69 10.20
C VAL A 77 11.88 -1.92 11.64
N GLU A 78 11.47 -0.87 12.36
CA GLU A 78 10.95 -0.95 13.73
C GLU A 78 9.66 -1.77 13.79
N TRP A 79 8.76 -1.61 12.81
CA TRP A 79 7.51 -2.38 12.72
C TRP A 79 7.75 -3.86 12.41
N VAL A 80 8.63 -4.17 11.44
CA VAL A 80 8.91 -5.56 11.05
C VAL A 80 9.81 -6.28 12.04
N GLY A 81 10.83 -5.60 12.56
CA GLY A 81 11.91 -6.22 13.31
C GLY A 81 12.87 -6.99 12.40
N GLN A 82 13.45 -8.08 12.92
CA GLN A 82 14.49 -8.82 12.19
C GLN A 82 13.92 -9.69 11.06
N SER A 83 12.64 -10.06 11.12
CA SER A 83 12.04 -11.02 10.20
C SER A 83 10.57 -10.72 9.94
N HIS A 84 10.21 -10.59 8.66
CA HIS A 84 8.80 -10.52 8.24
C HIS A 84 7.99 -11.73 8.70
N LYS A 85 8.60 -12.92 8.71
CA LYS A 85 7.93 -14.15 9.16
C LYS A 85 7.59 -14.09 10.65
N GLU A 86 8.49 -13.54 11.48
CA GLU A 86 8.25 -13.41 12.91
C GLU A 86 7.15 -12.38 13.20
N LEU A 87 7.15 -11.24 12.50
CA LEU A 87 6.07 -10.26 12.57
C LEU A 87 4.71 -10.91 12.25
N ILE A 88 4.64 -11.63 11.12
CA ILE A 88 3.41 -12.29 10.68
C ILE A 88 2.95 -13.32 11.71
N ASN A 89 3.85 -14.19 12.19
CA ASN A 89 3.53 -15.19 13.20
C ASN A 89 3.02 -14.54 14.49
N LYS A 90 3.64 -13.45 14.94
CA LYS A 90 3.18 -12.70 16.11
C LYS A 90 1.75 -12.19 15.94
N ILE A 91 1.42 -11.66 14.76
CA ILE A 91 0.07 -11.17 14.47
C ILE A 91 -0.93 -12.33 14.37
N ILE A 92 -0.55 -13.45 13.74
CA ILE A 92 -1.38 -14.68 13.69
C ILE A 92 -1.72 -15.17 15.10
N ILE A 93 -0.73 -15.23 16.00
CA ILE A 93 -0.96 -15.64 17.40
C ILE A 93 -2.00 -14.75 18.08
N SER A 94 -2.01 -13.45 17.78
CA SER A 94 -2.92 -12.49 18.40
C SER A 94 -4.30 -12.36 17.74
N SER A 95 -4.42 -12.66 16.44
CA SER A 95 -5.62 -12.36 15.63
C SER A 95 -6.25 -13.58 14.95
N GLY A 96 -5.62 -14.75 15.06
CA GLY A 96 -5.99 -15.95 14.33
C GLY A 96 -5.41 -15.99 12.91
N SER A 97 -5.74 -17.05 12.18
CA SER A 97 -5.25 -17.32 10.82
C SER A 97 -6.32 -17.12 9.74
N ASP A 98 -7.50 -16.60 10.09
CA ASP A 98 -8.51 -16.26 9.10
C ASP A 98 -7.96 -15.17 8.15
N PRO A 99 -7.97 -15.36 6.82
CA PRO A 99 -7.32 -14.46 5.88
C PRO A 99 -7.80 -13.01 5.98
N ARG A 100 -9.10 -12.80 6.22
CA ARG A 100 -9.74 -11.48 6.30
C ARG A 100 -9.38 -10.78 7.61
N ASN A 101 -9.42 -11.50 8.73
CA ASN A 101 -9.03 -10.99 10.04
C ASN A 101 -7.52 -10.70 10.10
N LEU A 102 -6.70 -11.58 9.54
CA LEU A 102 -5.24 -11.40 9.50
C LEU A 102 -4.86 -10.21 8.61
N PHE A 103 -5.51 -10.02 7.46
CA PHE A 103 -5.34 -8.82 6.63
C PHE A 103 -5.65 -7.56 7.44
N GLN A 104 -6.80 -7.54 8.13
CA GLN A 104 -7.22 -6.40 8.95
C GLN A 104 -6.21 -6.08 10.06
N ALA A 105 -5.74 -7.11 10.78
CA ALA A 105 -4.78 -6.95 11.86
C ALA A 105 -3.42 -6.42 11.35
N LEU A 106 -2.92 -6.98 10.24
CA LEU A 106 -1.73 -6.48 9.56
C LEU A 106 -1.90 -5.02 9.14
N TYR A 107 -3.01 -4.70 8.47
CA TYR A 107 -3.33 -3.36 7.98
C TYR A 107 -3.34 -2.32 9.11
N GLN A 108 -3.96 -2.64 10.25
CA GLN A 108 -4.00 -1.79 11.42
C GLN A 108 -2.60 -1.60 12.03
N SER A 109 -1.84 -2.69 12.16
CA SER A 109 -0.47 -2.66 12.72
C SER A 109 0.48 -1.77 11.92
N MET A 110 0.28 -1.67 10.59
CA MET A 110 1.09 -0.81 9.70
C MET A 110 0.93 0.69 9.99
N SER A 111 0.04 1.10 10.90
CA SER A 111 -0.03 2.49 11.38
C SER A 111 1.24 2.94 12.10
N ALA A 112 2.08 2.00 12.52
CA ALA A 112 3.43 2.29 13.03
C ALA A 112 4.39 2.82 11.95
N VAL A 113 4.10 2.61 10.66
CA VAL A 113 5.02 2.97 9.57
C VAL A 113 4.74 4.37 9.02
N ASN A 114 5.73 5.24 9.13
CA ASN A 114 5.66 6.62 8.65
C ASN A 114 5.44 6.67 7.14
N ARG A 115 4.57 7.61 6.72
CA ARG A 115 4.24 7.89 5.30
C ARG A 115 3.61 6.70 4.55
N PHE A 116 3.29 5.61 5.24
CA PHE A 116 2.57 4.47 4.67
C PHE A 116 1.05 4.70 4.79
N GLY A 117 0.52 5.60 3.97
CA GLY A 117 -0.91 5.94 3.98
C GLY A 117 -1.83 4.79 3.55
N ARG A 118 -3.15 5.01 3.70
CA ARG A 118 -4.25 4.03 3.47
C ARG A 118 -4.05 3.16 2.23
N THR A 119 -4.00 3.79 1.06
CA THR A 119 -3.83 3.11 -0.24
C THR A 119 -2.54 2.30 -0.29
N GLY A 120 -1.43 2.85 0.23
CA GLY A 120 -0.16 2.11 0.24
C GLY A 120 -0.22 0.84 1.08
N LYS A 121 -0.88 0.88 2.25
CA LYS A 121 -1.05 -0.31 3.10
C LYS A 121 -1.91 -1.36 2.40
N PHE A 122 -3.02 -0.93 1.81
CA PHE A 122 -3.94 -1.80 1.09
C PHE A 122 -3.26 -2.47 -0.12
N ASP A 123 -2.60 -1.69 -0.97
CA ASP A 123 -1.88 -2.19 -2.15
C ASP A 123 -0.76 -3.15 -1.76
N TYR A 124 -0.02 -2.85 -0.69
CA TYR A 124 1.05 -3.71 -0.22
C TYR A 124 0.51 -5.06 0.27
N LEU A 125 -0.51 -5.06 1.12
CA LEU A 125 -1.06 -6.29 1.68
C LEU A 125 -1.78 -7.14 0.61
N THR A 126 -2.49 -6.50 -0.31
CA THR A 126 -3.11 -7.21 -1.44
C THR A 126 -2.06 -7.80 -2.38
N MET A 127 -0.94 -7.10 -2.62
CA MET A 127 0.17 -7.64 -3.41
C MET A 127 0.78 -8.87 -2.76
N ILE A 128 1.15 -8.83 -1.47
CA ILE A 128 1.76 -10.00 -0.81
C ILE A 128 0.77 -11.16 -0.68
N GLY A 129 -0.52 -10.88 -0.54
CA GLY A 129 -1.60 -11.88 -0.56
C GLY A 129 -1.70 -12.58 -1.92
N LYS A 130 -1.78 -11.80 -3.01
CA LYS A 130 -1.84 -12.33 -4.39
C LYS A 130 -0.59 -13.11 -4.79
N LEU A 131 0.57 -12.74 -4.26
CA LEU A 131 1.82 -13.48 -4.47
C LEU A 131 1.93 -14.76 -3.65
N GLY A 132 0.96 -15.05 -2.76
CA GLY A 132 0.99 -16.22 -1.89
C GLY A 132 2.08 -16.17 -0.81
N ILE A 133 2.65 -14.99 -0.54
CA ILE A 133 3.68 -14.81 0.51
C ILE A 133 3.02 -14.95 1.89
N VAL A 134 1.81 -14.41 2.02
CA VAL A 134 0.97 -14.52 3.22
C VAL A 134 -0.44 -14.85 2.77
N PHE A 135 -1.09 -15.82 3.40
CA PHE A 135 -2.47 -16.16 3.09
C PHE A 135 -3.44 -15.16 3.72
N ILE A 136 -3.66 -14.05 3.03
CA ILE A 136 -4.51 -12.93 3.46
C ILE A 136 -5.33 -12.40 2.29
N GLU A 137 -6.51 -11.85 2.59
CA GLU A 137 -7.33 -11.14 1.61
C GLU A 137 -8.06 -9.96 2.27
N PRO A 138 -8.30 -8.86 1.55
CA PRO A 138 -8.96 -7.69 2.12
C PRO A 138 -10.43 -8.00 2.48
N PRO A 139 -10.88 -7.71 3.72
CA PRO A 139 -12.28 -7.89 4.13
C PRO A 139 -13.22 -6.82 3.57
N SER A 140 -12.69 -5.70 3.08
CA SER A 140 -13.47 -4.59 2.58
C SER A 140 -12.68 -3.77 1.56
N THR A 141 -13.32 -2.76 0.98
CA THR A 141 -12.66 -1.82 0.07
C THR A 141 -11.82 -0.76 0.78
N TYR A 142 -11.80 -0.75 2.12
CA TYR A 142 -11.14 0.28 2.93
C TYR A 142 -11.51 1.70 2.47
N MET A 143 -12.79 1.92 2.14
CA MET A 143 -13.22 3.19 1.56
C MET A 143 -13.26 4.35 2.57
N ILE A 144 -13.11 4.06 3.87
CA ILE A 144 -13.11 5.10 4.90
C ILE A 144 -11.93 6.06 4.68
N GLY A 145 -12.24 7.36 4.55
CA GLY A 145 -11.28 8.39 4.17
C GLY A 145 -10.90 8.38 2.68
N ALA A 146 -11.57 7.59 1.85
CA ALA A 146 -11.40 7.53 0.40
C ALA A 146 -12.48 8.35 -0.30
N THR A 147 -12.11 9.11 -1.32
CA THR A 147 -13.09 9.84 -2.13
C THR A 147 -13.53 9.05 -3.36
N GLY A 148 -12.61 8.34 -4.03
CA GLY A 148 -12.89 7.56 -5.24
C GLY A 148 -13.86 6.39 -5.01
N PRO A 149 -13.49 5.38 -4.20
CA PRO A 149 -14.36 4.24 -3.90
C PRO A 149 -15.72 4.64 -3.34
N VAL A 150 -15.77 5.62 -2.42
CA VAL A 150 -17.04 6.12 -1.87
C VAL A 150 -17.93 6.69 -2.97
N ARG A 151 -17.40 7.56 -3.84
CA ARG A 151 -18.17 8.12 -4.96
C ARG A 151 -18.64 7.04 -5.93
N GLY A 152 -17.78 6.09 -6.27
CA GLY A 152 -18.16 4.95 -7.11
C GLY A 152 -19.27 4.13 -6.50
N ALA A 153 -19.16 3.78 -5.21
CA ALA A 153 -20.21 3.02 -4.51
C ALA A 153 -21.52 3.81 -4.42
N GLN A 154 -21.47 5.12 -4.18
CA GLN A 154 -22.66 5.98 -4.22
C GLN A 154 -23.29 6.04 -5.62
N LEU A 155 -22.49 6.04 -6.69
CA LEU A 155 -23.01 5.99 -8.06
C LEU A 155 -23.62 4.63 -8.39
N LEU A 156 -23.02 3.55 -7.88
CA LEU A 156 -23.47 2.19 -8.16
C LEU A 156 -24.78 1.86 -7.43
N PHE A 157 -24.89 2.25 -6.17
CA PHE A 157 -26.01 1.91 -5.30
C PHE A 157 -26.97 3.07 -5.04
N GLY A 158 -26.61 4.27 -5.48
CA GLY A 158 -27.46 5.45 -5.44
C GLY A 158 -28.21 5.61 -6.75
N GLY A 159 -29.51 5.85 -6.64
CA GLY A 159 -30.33 6.28 -7.76
C GLY A 159 -30.39 7.81 -7.86
N PRO A 160 -30.92 8.37 -8.97
CA PRO A 160 -31.03 9.81 -9.17
C PRO A 160 -31.75 10.56 -8.05
N ASN A 161 -32.65 9.87 -7.33
CA ASN A 161 -33.50 10.43 -6.27
C ASN A 161 -33.28 9.77 -4.90
N SER A 162 -32.21 8.99 -4.71
CA SER A 162 -31.96 8.34 -3.42
C SER A 162 -31.17 9.25 -2.49
N THR A 163 -31.49 9.22 -1.20
CA THR A 163 -30.61 9.80 -0.18
C THR A 163 -29.24 9.12 -0.21
N PRO A 164 -28.13 9.89 -0.08
CA PRO A 164 -26.79 9.31 -0.03
C PRO A 164 -26.69 8.28 1.10
N LYS A 165 -26.16 7.10 0.79
CA LYS A 165 -26.00 6.03 1.77
C LYS A 165 -24.82 6.35 2.69
N SER A 166 -24.84 5.86 3.93
CA SER A 166 -23.66 5.96 4.79
C SER A 166 -22.55 5.01 4.31
N ASN A 167 -21.30 5.28 4.67
CA ASN A 167 -20.18 4.38 4.30
C ASN A 167 -20.40 2.94 4.80
N ASN A 168 -21.02 2.76 5.97
CA ASN A 168 -21.33 1.43 6.50
C ASN A 168 -22.36 0.70 5.61
N GLN A 169 -23.38 1.42 5.14
CA GLN A 169 -24.37 0.85 4.20
C GLN A 169 -23.73 0.48 2.87
N LEU A 170 -22.81 1.31 2.36
CA LEU A 170 -22.08 1.02 1.13
C LEU A 170 -21.17 -0.20 1.29
N GLU A 171 -20.46 -0.34 2.41
CA GLU A 171 -19.61 -1.51 2.67
C GLU A 171 -20.46 -2.79 2.78
N ILE A 172 -21.65 -2.76 3.41
CA ILE A 172 -22.56 -3.92 3.43
C ILE A 172 -22.95 -4.32 2.00
N LEU A 173 -23.38 -3.37 1.18
CA LEU A 173 -23.77 -3.63 -0.21
C LEU A 173 -22.61 -4.15 -1.07
N LEU A 174 -21.39 -3.68 -0.81
CA LEU A 174 -20.20 -4.20 -1.50
C LEU A 174 -19.82 -5.60 -1.03
N ASN A 175 -20.02 -5.94 0.24
CA ASN A 175 -19.86 -7.32 0.72
C ASN A 175 -20.85 -8.27 0.05
N ASP A 176 -22.12 -7.86 -0.08
CA ASP A 176 -23.13 -8.66 -0.77
C ASP A 176 -22.77 -8.84 -2.26
N LEU A 177 -22.33 -7.77 -2.92
CA LEU A 177 -21.90 -7.81 -4.32
C LEU A 177 -20.66 -8.70 -4.49
N GLU A 178 -19.65 -8.56 -3.63
CA GLU A 178 -18.44 -9.38 -3.67
C GLU A 178 -18.77 -10.86 -3.50
N SER A 179 -19.62 -11.18 -2.52
CA SER A 179 -20.10 -12.55 -2.27
C SER A 179 -20.85 -13.13 -3.47
N HIS A 180 -21.64 -12.31 -4.17
CA HIS A 180 -22.36 -12.72 -5.36
C HIS A 180 -21.41 -12.96 -6.56
N LEU A 181 -20.38 -12.13 -6.72
CA LEU A 181 -19.44 -12.24 -7.84
C LEU A 181 -18.38 -13.33 -7.64
N GLY A 182 -18.02 -13.66 -6.39
CA GLY A 182 -17.08 -14.73 -6.07
C GLY A 182 -15.68 -14.54 -6.66
N LEU A 183 -15.21 -13.29 -6.73
CA LEU A 183 -13.95 -12.95 -7.40
C LEU A 183 -12.73 -13.19 -6.50
N TYR A 184 -11.65 -13.70 -7.08
CA TYR A 184 -10.36 -13.74 -6.39
C TYR A 184 -9.89 -12.32 -6.06
N PHE A 185 -9.67 -12.03 -4.77
CA PHE A 185 -9.42 -10.67 -4.25
C PHE A 185 -10.54 -9.68 -4.59
N GLY A 186 -11.80 -10.12 -4.52
CA GLY A 186 -12.97 -9.37 -4.95
C GLY A 186 -13.07 -7.95 -4.37
N MET A 187 -12.74 -7.75 -3.09
CA MET A 187 -12.74 -6.42 -2.49
C MET A 187 -11.70 -5.46 -3.10
N GLN A 188 -10.53 -5.95 -3.50
CA GLN A 188 -9.57 -5.14 -4.25
C GLN A 188 -10.11 -4.81 -5.64
N VAL A 189 -10.67 -5.81 -6.34
CA VAL A 189 -11.24 -5.61 -7.67
C VAL A 189 -12.36 -4.56 -7.64
N LEU A 190 -13.22 -4.60 -6.63
CA LEU A 190 -14.27 -3.62 -6.42
C LEU A 190 -13.70 -2.23 -6.12
N GLU A 191 -12.70 -2.10 -5.23
CA GLU A 191 -12.05 -0.82 -4.92
C GLU A 191 -11.50 -0.16 -6.19
N ASP A 192 -10.70 -0.90 -6.96
CA ASP A 192 -10.07 -0.42 -8.19
C ASP A 192 -11.12 -0.07 -9.26
N SER A 193 -12.13 -0.93 -9.43
CA SER A 193 -13.19 -0.75 -10.42
C SER A 193 -14.02 0.50 -10.11
N LEU A 194 -14.45 0.68 -8.86
CA LEU A 194 -15.24 1.84 -8.44
C LEU A 194 -14.43 3.13 -8.55
N CYS A 195 -13.17 3.11 -8.10
CA CYS A 195 -12.29 4.27 -8.14
C CYS A 195 -12.05 4.79 -9.57
N ASN A 196 -11.94 3.87 -10.53
CA ASN A 196 -11.74 4.19 -11.93
C ASN A 196 -13.04 4.53 -12.66
N TRP A 197 -14.07 3.69 -12.53
CA TRP A 197 -15.36 3.88 -13.20
C TRP A 197 -16.02 5.22 -12.84
N GLN A 198 -15.95 5.65 -11.57
CA GLN A 198 -16.55 6.93 -11.15
C GLN A 198 -15.97 8.17 -11.85
N LYS A 199 -14.78 8.07 -12.46
CA LYS A 199 -14.19 9.17 -13.24
C LYS A 199 -14.91 9.38 -14.58
N SER A 200 -15.57 8.35 -15.11
CA SER A 200 -16.27 8.36 -16.40
C SER A 200 -17.39 7.32 -16.41
N PRO A 201 -18.46 7.50 -15.59
CA PRO A 201 -19.43 6.44 -15.34
C PRO A 201 -20.24 6.02 -16.58
N THR A 202 -20.37 6.91 -17.57
CA THR A 202 -21.11 6.70 -18.82
C THR A 202 -20.23 6.20 -19.98
N LYS A 203 -18.92 6.06 -19.77
CA LYS A 203 -17.97 5.70 -20.82
C LYS A 203 -16.91 4.75 -20.29
N TYR A 204 -16.81 3.56 -20.91
CA TYR A 204 -15.69 2.67 -20.62
C TYR A 204 -14.37 3.31 -21.05
N ILE A 205 -13.45 3.43 -20.08
CA ILE A 205 -12.07 3.84 -20.32
C ILE A 205 -11.18 2.74 -19.77
N TYR A 206 -10.40 2.12 -20.66
CA TYR A 206 -9.42 1.13 -20.26
C TYR A 206 -8.42 1.77 -19.29
N PHE A 207 -8.32 1.21 -18.09
CA PHE A 207 -7.36 1.61 -17.08
C PHE A 207 -6.23 0.59 -17.01
N TRP A 208 -4.99 1.06 -17.19
CA TRP A 208 -3.79 0.29 -16.94
C TRP A 208 -3.03 1.00 -15.83
N GLY A 209 -2.90 0.31 -14.69
CA GLY A 209 -2.32 0.83 -13.44
C GLY A 209 -0.92 1.41 -13.58
#